data_AF-W4P7A6-F1
#
_entry.id   AF-W4P7A6-F1
#
_cell.length_a   1.000
_cell.length_b   1.000
_cell.length_c   1.000
_cell.angle_alpha   90.00
_cell.angle_beta   90.00
_cell.angle_gamma   90.00
#
_symmetry.space_group_name_H-M   'P 1'
#
loop_
_entity.id
_entity.type
_entity.pdbx_description
1 polymer ?
#
loop_
_entity_poly.entity_id
_entity_poly.type
_entity_poly.pdbx_seq_one_letter_code
_entity_poly.pdbx_strand_id
1 'polypeptide(L)'
;MKKENPRKTFLNFRNNLLMLYKNLPRQELSRVMAVRAVLDYVAAFAFLLKGQGSNAREVIRARREYKRLRASFAPSREENVRKASLQEIPERIKNSILWQFYAKGRKRFSQLPHLKN
;
A
#
# COMPACT_ATOMS: atom_id res chain seq x y z
N MET A 1 19.44 -17.62 0.92
CA MET A 1 18.28 -16.70 0.78
C MET A 1 18.06 -15.95 2.10
N LYS A 2 18.03 -14.61 2.11
CA LYS A 2 17.77 -13.85 3.35
C LYS A 2 16.33 -14.10 3.82
N LYS A 3 16.16 -14.70 4.99
CA LYS A 3 14.83 -14.88 5.61
C LYS A 3 14.26 -13.49 5.92
N GLU A 4 13.04 -13.21 5.49
CA GLU A 4 12.34 -11.97 5.85
C GLU A 4 12.03 -11.97 7.34
N ASN A 5 12.36 -10.86 8.01
CA ASN A 5 12.12 -10.69 9.44
C ASN A 5 10.62 -10.40 9.70
N PRO A 6 9.92 -11.22 10.51
CA PRO A 6 8.50 -11.04 10.79
C PRO A 6 8.13 -9.66 11.33
N ARG A 7 8.97 -9.07 12.18
CA ARG A 7 8.74 -7.71 12.71
C ARG A 7 8.74 -6.68 11.59
N LYS A 8 9.63 -6.82 10.60
CA LYS A 8 9.67 -5.94 9.42
C LYS A 8 8.41 -6.12 8.58
N THR A 9 7.95 -7.35 8.37
CA THR A 9 6.70 -7.65 7.67
C THR A 9 5.52 -6.93 8.34
N PHE A 10 5.36 -7.09 9.65
CA PHE A 10 4.32 -6.39 10.40
C PHE A 10 4.36 -4.87 10.20
N LEU A 11 5.54 -4.25 10.39
CA LEU A 11 5.70 -2.79 10.26
C LEU A 11 5.39 -2.32 8.83
N ASN A 12 5.85 -3.04 7.81
CA ASN A 12 5.62 -2.70 6.41
C ASN A 12 4.12 -2.68 6.07
N PHE A 13 3.39 -3.75 6.43
CA PHE A 13 1.95 -3.83 6.14
C PHE A 13 1.16 -2.80 6.95
N ARG A 14 1.43 -2.67 8.26
CA ARG A 14 0.70 -1.72 9.13
C ARG A 14 0.93 -0.27 8.70
N ASN A 15 2.19 0.11 8.47
CA ASN A 15 2.54 1.48 8.10
C ASN A 15 2.00 1.83 6.71
N ASN A 16 2.03 0.89 5.75
CA ASN A 16 1.43 1.11 4.43
C ASN A 16 -0.08 1.35 4.51
N LEU A 17 -0.82 0.56 5.30
CA LEU A 17 -2.25 0.76 5.51
C LEU A 17 -2.56 2.13 6.15
N LEU A 18 -1.78 2.53 7.16
CA LEU A 18 -1.93 3.85 7.79
C LEU A 18 -1.59 4.99 6.83
N MET A 19 -0.57 4.84 5.98
CA MET A 19 -0.23 5.82 4.95
C MET A 19 -1.36 6.02 3.95
N LEU A 20 -1.96 4.93 3.45
CA LEU A 20 -3.09 5.00 2.52
C LEU A 20 -4.29 5.68 3.17
N TYR A 21 -4.62 5.30 4.41
CA TYR A 21 -5.75 5.88 5.14
C TYR A 21 -5.63 7.39 5.36
N LYS A 22 -4.45 7.86 5.77
CA LYS A 22 -4.21 9.27 6.09
C LYS A 22 -4.21 10.17 4.86
N ASN A 23 -3.78 9.67 3.70
CA ASN A 23 -3.42 10.52 2.57
C ASN A 23 -4.30 10.35 1.33
N LEU A 24 -5.12 9.29 1.23
CA LEU A 24 -6.00 9.12 0.07
C LEU A 24 -7.24 10.02 0.12
N PRO A 25 -7.67 10.59 -1.03
CA PRO A 25 -8.96 11.25 -1.18
C PRO A 25 -10.11 10.34 -0.73
N ARG A 26 -11.17 10.94 -0.17
CA ARG A 26 -12.34 10.21 0.34
C ARG A 26 -12.96 9.28 -0.70
N GLN A 27 -13.00 9.72 -1.96
CA GLN A 27 -13.61 9.01 -3.09
C GLN A 27 -12.85 7.73 -3.47
N GLU A 28 -11.52 7.72 -3.33
CA GLU A 28 -10.67 6.59 -3.71
C GLU A 28 -10.45 5.59 -2.57
N LEU A 29 -10.54 6.07 -1.31
CA LEU A 29 -10.12 5.32 -0.14
C LEU A 29 -10.78 3.94 -0.03
N SER A 30 -12.11 3.85 -0.23
CA SER A 30 -12.84 2.59 -0.11
C SER A 30 -12.36 1.54 -1.13
N ARG A 31 -12.27 1.93 -2.40
CA ARG A 31 -11.84 1.07 -3.50
C ARG A 31 -10.38 0.62 -3.31
N VAL A 32 -9.48 1.55 -2.99
CA VAL A 32 -8.06 1.22 -2.79
C VAL A 32 -7.88 0.31 -1.59
N MET A 33 -8.58 0.54 -0.48
CA MET A 33 -8.48 -0.31 0.71
C MET A 33 -9.09 -1.71 0.49
N ALA A 34 -10.10 -1.85 -0.37
CA ALA A 34 -10.67 -3.13 -0.77
C ALA A 34 -9.67 -3.96 -1.60
N VAL A 35 -9.10 -3.36 -2.66
CA VAL A 35 -8.05 -4.00 -3.47
C VAL A 35 -6.86 -4.36 -2.59
N ARG A 36 -6.46 -3.45 -1.68
CA ARG A 36 -5.36 -3.68 -0.74
C ARG A 36 -5.63 -4.87 0.18
N ALA A 37 -6.88 -5.08 0.61
CA ALA A 37 -7.24 -6.24 1.42
C ALA A 37 -7.00 -7.55 0.67
N VAL A 38 -7.44 -7.64 -0.58
CA VAL A 38 -7.21 -8.82 -1.43
C VAL A 38 -5.70 -9.07 -1.58
N LEU A 39 -4.94 -8.04 -1.92
CA LEU A 39 -3.48 -8.16 -2.09
C LEU A 39 -2.76 -8.57 -0.80
N ASP A 40 -3.18 -8.07 0.36
CA ASP A 40 -2.61 -8.48 1.65
C ASP A 40 -2.87 -9.96 1.92
N TYR A 41 -4.07 -10.47 1.64
CA TYR A 41 -4.38 -11.89 1.82
C TYR A 41 -3.66 -12.79 0.80
N VAL A 42 -3.52 -12.35 -0.44
CA VAL A 42 -2.68 -13.04 -1.44
C VAL A 42 -1.22 -13.11 -0.95
N ALA A 43 -0.68 -12.02 -0.39
CA ALA A 43 0.66 -12.02 0.18
C ALA A 43 0.79 -12.97 1.39
N ALA A 44 -0.19 -12.98 2.30
CA ALA A 44 -0.23 -13.90 3.42
C ALA A 44 -0.25 -15.37 2.97
N PHE A 45 -1.06 -15.69 1.96
CA PHE A 45 -1.11 -17.03 1.36
C PHE A 45 0.22 -17.40 0.69
N ALA A 46 0.82 -16.49 -0.07
CA ALA A 46 2.13 -16.70 -0.66
C ALA A 46 3.23 -16.95 0.39
N PHE A 47 3.17 -16.30 1.55
CA PHE A 47 4.07 -16.59 2.68
C PHE A 47 3.87 -18.00 3.23
N LEU A 48 2.63 -18.47 3.34
CA LEU A 48 2.34 -19.84 3.78
C LEU A 48 2.92 -20.87 2.81
N LEU A 49 2.72 -20.70 1.50
CA LEU A 49 3.27 -21.60 0.47
C LEU A 49 4.81 -21.64 0.50
N LYS A 50 5.46 -20.57 0.96
CA LYS A 50 6.93 -20.49 1.13
C LYS A 50 7.42 -21.03 2.48
N GLY A 51 6.55 -21.62 3.32
CA GLY A 51 6.88 -22.07 4.66
C GLY A 51 7.14 -20.94 5.68
N GLN A 52 6.76 -19.71 5.35
CA GLN A 52 6.98 -18.51 6.17
C GLN A 52 5.74 -18.15 7.00
N GLY A 53 5.23 -19.11 7.78
CA GLY A 53 3.99 -18.94 8.55
C GLY A 53 4.02 -17.79 9.56
N SER A 54 5.19 -17.44 10.10
CA SER A 54 5.36 -16.26 10.95
C SER A 54 5.07 -14.95 10.20
N ASN A 55 5.60 -14.79 8.99
CA ASN A 55 5.31 -13.62 8.14
C ASN A 55 3.83 -13.54 7.78
N ALA A 56 3.19 -14.66 7.43
CA ALA A 56 1.77 -14.70 7.14
C ALA A 56 0.91 -14.21 8.32
N ARG A 57 1.21 -14.67 9.55
CA ARG A 57 0.54 -14.21 10.77
C ARG A 57 0.73 -12.72 11.01
N GLU A 58 1.92 -12.18 10.74
CA GLU A 58 2.21 -10.75 10.89
C GLU A 58 1.42 -9.87 9.91
N VAL A 59 1.09 -10.35 8.70
CA VAL A 59 0.18 -9.64 7.79
C VAL A 59 -1.22 -9.49 8.39
N ILE A 60 -1.76 -10.58 8.94
CA ILE A 60 -3.09 -10.56 9.59
C ILE A 60 -3.07 -9.66 10.83
N ARG A 61 -2.02 -9.76 11.64
CA ARG A 61 -1.81 -8.91 12.81
C ARG A 61 -1.74 -7.42 12.41
N ALA A 62 -1.02 -7.08 11.35
CA ALA A 62 -0.93 -5.72 10.84
C ALA A 62 -2.30 -5.15 10.43
N ARG A 63 -3.16 -5.95 9.77
CA ARG A 63 -4.53 -5.53 9.43
C ARG A 63 -5.40 -5.32 10.68
N ARG A 64 -5.32 -6.19 11.68
CA ARG A 64 -6.03 -6.03 12.95
C ARG A 64 -5.57 -4.76 13.68
N GLU A 65 -4.27 -4.54 13.73
CA GLU A 65 -3.69 -3.35 14.36
C GLU A 65 -4.09 -2.07 13.65
N TYR A 66 -4.05 -2.06 12.31
CA TYR A 66 -4.58 -0.95 11.51
C TYR A 66 -6.03 -0.65 11.87
N LYS A 67 -6.90 -1.67 11.99
CA LYS A 67 -8.30 -1.47 12.37
C LYS A 67 -8.45 -0.82 13.76
N ARG A 68 -7.60 -1.19 14.72
CA ARG A 68 -7.58 -0.56 16.05
C ARG A 68 -7.09 0.89 16.00
N LEU A 69 -5.99 1.14 15.29
CA LEU A 69 -5.34 2.46 15.24
C LEU A 69 -6.05 3.46 14.33
N ARG A 70 -6.82 3.02 13.31
CA ARG A 70 -7.36 3.94 12.29
C ARG A 70 -8.15 5.12 12.88
N ALA A 71 -8.85 4.90 14.00
CA ALA A 71 -9.66 5.93 14.65
C ALA A 71 -8.78 7.04 15.24
N SER A 72 -7.64 6.71 15.86
CA SER A 72 -6.72 7.71 16.42
C SER A 72 -6.04 8.56 15.33
N PHE A 73 -5.98 8.08 14.10
CA PHE A 73 -5.46 8.83 12.95
C PHE A 73 -6.52 9.61 12.16
N ALA A 74 -7.79 9.62 12.59
CA ALA A 74 -8.83 10.39 11.92
C ALA A 74 -8.54 11.91 11.88
N PRO A 75 -8.05 12.56 12.96
CA PRO A 75 -7.67 13.98 12.91
C PRO A 75 -6.53 14.26 11.92
N SER A 76 -5.47 13.44 11.94
CA SER A 76 -4.35 13.59 10.99
C SER A 76 -4.80 13.41 9.55
N ARG A 77 -5.77 12.52 9.30
CA ARG A 77 -6.34 12.34 7.96
C ARG A 77 -7.08 13.60 7.51
N GLU A 78 -7.92 14.17 8.36
CA GLU A 78 -8.66 15.38 8.03
C GLU A 78 -7.73 16.54 7.70
N GLU A 79 -6.68 16.72 8.52
CA GLU A 79 -5.65 17.71 8.26
C GLU A 79 -4.91 17.46 6.94
N ASN A 80 -4.49 16.24 6.66
CA ASN A 80 -3.78 15.89 5.43
C ASN A 80 -4.65 16.09 4.19
N VAL A 81 -5.93 15.70 4.25
CA VAL A 81 -6.88 15.91 3.15
C VAL A 81 -7.15 17.40 2.93
N ARG A 82 -7.21 18.21 4.00
CA ARG A 82 -7.35 19.67 3.88
C ARG A 82 -6.11 20.32 3.27
N LYS A 83 -4.91 19.84 3.63
CA LYS A 83 -3.63 20.34 3.09
C LYS A 83 -3.32 19.84 1.68
N ALA A 84 -4.08 18.89 1.15
CA ALA A 84 -3.91 18.42 -0.22
C ALA A 84 -4.28 19.56 -1.20
N SER A 85 -3.25 20.18 -1.77
CA SER A 85 -3.38 21.33 -2.68
C SER A 85 -3.87 20.97 -4.07
N LEU A 86 -3.68 19.71 -4.49
CA LEU A 86 -4.03 19.22 -5.82
C LEU A 86 -4.98 18.02 -5.70
N GLN A 87 -6.11 18.09 -6.41
CA GLN A 87 -7.03 16.96 -6.54
C GLN A 87 -6.46 15.88 -7.48
N GLU A 88 -5.83 16.31 -8.57
CA GLU A 88 -5.08 15.45 -9.49
C GLU A 88 -3.60 15.80 -9.40
N ILE A 89 -2.77 14.80 -9.11
CA ILE A 89 -1.31 14.94 -9.09
C ILE A 89 -0.82 14.62 -10.51
N PRO A 90 -0.28 15.58 -11.29
CA PRO A 90 0.13 15.36 -12.68
C PRO A 90 1.14 14.21 -12.85
N GLU A 91 1.99 14.02 -11.85
CA GLU A 91 3.04 13.00 -11.82
C GLU A 91 2.51 11.60 -11.45
N ARG A 92 1.24 11.51 -11.02
CA ARG A 92 0.61 10.24 -10.65
C ARG A 92 0.22 9.47 -11.90
N ILE A 93 0.97 8.42 -12.19
CA ILE A 93 0.66 7.50 -13.30
C ILE A 93 -0.68 6.78 -13.07
N LYS A 94 -1.46 6.61 -14.14
CA LYS A 94 -2.74 5.87 -14.12
C LYS A 94 -2.56 4.35 -14.28
N ASN A 95 -1.33 3.89 -14.50
CA ASN A 95 -0.98 2.49 -14.78
C ASN A 95 -0.24 1.84 -13.60
N SER A 96 -0.24 0.50 -13.55
CA SER A 96 0.53 -0.25 -12.54
C SER A 96 2.03 -0.13 -12.78
N ILE A 97 2.77 0.46 -11.84
CA ILE A 97 4.23 0.58 -11.94
C ILE A 97 4.92 -0.79 -12.04
N LEU A 98 4.37 -1.81 -11.38
CA LEU A 98 4.89 -3.18 -11.44
C LEU A 98 4.68 -3.80 -12.82
N TRP A 99 3.53 -3.54 -13.47
CA TRP A 99 3.29 -3.98 -14.83
C TRP A 99 4.25 -3.31 -15.82
N GLN A 100 4.44 -1.99 -15.67
CA GLN A 100 5.37 -1.24 -16.51
C GLN A 100 6.80 -1.76 -16.40
N PHE A 101 7.21 -2.15 -15.19
CA PHE A 101 8.54 -2.69 -14.95
C PHE A 101 8.70 -4.14 -15.43
N TYR A 102 7.88 -5.07 -14.93
CA TYR A 102 8.06 -6.51 -15.16
C TYR A 102 7.54 -6.99 -16.52
N ALA A 103 6.42 -6.45 -17.00
CA ALA A 103 5.81 -6.89 -18.26
C ALA A 103 6.24 -6.02 -19.45
N LYS A 104 6.42 -4.70 -19.25
CA LYS A 104 6.80 -3.76 -20.32
C LYS A 104 8.28 -3.37 -20.32
N GLY A 105 9.08 -3.87 -19.37
CA GLY A 105 10.53 -3.67 -19.35
C GLY A 105 11.00 -2.23 -19.12
N ARG A 106 10.13 -1.33 -18.64
CA ARG A 106 10.46 0.08 -18.39
C ARG A 106 11.22 0.19 -17.06
N LYS A 107 12.53 0.41 -17.14
CA LYS A 107 13.44 0.40 -15.98
C LYS A 107 13.79 1.80 -15.47
N ARG A 108 13.50 2.86 -16.24
CA ARG A 108 13.75 4.25 -15.87
C ARG A 108 12.44 5.03 -15.73
N PHE A 109 12.42 6.01 -14.83
CA PHE A 109 11.24 6.87 -14.62
C PHE A 109 10.83 7.61 -15.91
N SER A 110 11.81 8.11 -16.68
CA SER A 110 11.60 8.76 -17.97
C SER A 110 10.95 7.87 -19.04
N GLN A 111 10.88 6.55 -18.82
CA GLN A 111 10.23 5.62 -19.74
C GLN A 111 8.75 5.38 -19.39
N LEU A 112 8.23 5.93 -18.29
CA LEU A 112 6.84 5.72 -17.88
C LEU A 112 5.89 6.53 -18.78
N PRO A 113 4.75 5.93 -19.19
CA PRO A 113 3.82 6.61 -20.07
C PRO A 113 2.99 7.63 -19.27
N HIS A 114 2.61 8.72 -19.93
CA HIS A 114 1.74 9.77 -19.35
C HIS A 114 2.33 10.55 -18.17
N LEU A 115 3.66 10.55 -18.00
CA LEU A 115 4.31 11.68 -17.33
C LEU A 115 4.20 12.87 -18.28
N LYS A 116 3.30 13.82 -17.97
CA LYS A 116 3.32 15.12 -18.65
C LYS A 116 4.57 15.85 -18.16
N ASN A 117 5.39 16.32 -19.09
CA ASN A 117 6.41 17.34 -18.82
C ASN A 117 5.74 18.68 -18.58
#